data_AF-A0A2D8EQX0-F1
#
_entry.id   AF-A0A2D8EQX0-F1
#
_cell.length_a   1.000
_cell.length_b   1.000
_cell.length_c   1.000
_cell.angle_alpha   90.00
_cell.angle_beta   90.00
_cell.angle_gamma   90.00
#
_symmetry.space_group_name_H-M   'P 1'
#
loop_
_entity.id
_entity.type
_entity.pdbx_description
1 polymer ?
#
loop_
_entity_poly.entity_id
_entity_poly.type
_entity_poly.pdbx_seq_one_letter_code
_entity_poly.pdbx_strand_id
1 'polypeptide(L)'
;MTMKDIVVDLDLGSPEEDALLSATLDAFVIEQLERDADEGPEMMVRTAFRPTGEMCKEIVFQSQKWAEAFQSYWESQKMQVSAA
;
A
#
# COMPACT_ATOMS: atom_id res chain seq x y z
N MET A 1 -9.93 16.45 -17.04
CA MET A 1 -9.90 15.01 -16.75
C MET A 1 -9.88 14.91 -15.23
N THR A 2 -10.96 14.45 -14.60
CA THR A 2 -11.01 14.37 -13.13
C THR A 2 -10.01 13.30 -12.70
N MET A 3 -8.91 13.68 -12.03
CA MET A 3 -8.00 12.72 -11.39
C MET A 3 -8.86 11.84 -10.48
N LYS A 4 -8.87 10.53 -10.76
CA LYS A 4 -9.59 9.56 -9.95
C LYS A 4 -8.59 8.99 -8.96
N ASP A 5 -8.78 9.30 -7.70
CA ASP A 5 -8.07 8.65 -6.61
C ASP A 5 -8.44 7.16 -6.58
N ILE A 6 -7.42 6.30 -6.64
CA ILE A 6 -7.57 4.85 -6.54
C ILE A 6 -7.24 4.48 -5.10
N VAL A 7 -8.26 4.10 -4.35
CA VAL A 7 -8.11 3.70 -2.94
C VAL A 7 -7.89 2.19 -2.88
N VAL A 8 -6.77 1.79 -2.29
CA VAL A 8 -6.47 0.41 -1.92
C VAL A 8 -6.70 0.28 -0.41
N ASP A 9 -7.82 -0.36 -0.06
CA ASP A 9 -8.10 -0.80 1.32
C ASP A 9 -7.52 -2.21 1.50
N LEU A 10 -6.63 -2.36 2.46
CA LEU A 10 -5.94 -3.63 2.75
C LEU A 10 -6.59 -4.41 3.90
N ASP A 11 -7.65 -3.88 4.51
CA ASP A 11 -8.38 -4.52 5.61
C ASP A 11 -7.48 -4.95 6.78
N LEU A 12 -6.53 -4.09 7.17
CA LEU A 12 -5.61 -4.38 8.27
C LEU A 12 -6.38 -4.40 9.60
N GLY A 13 -6.34 -5.52 10.30
CA GLY A 13 -7.11 -5.75 11.53
C GLY A 13 -6.25 -5.74 12.80
N SER A 14 -4.92 -5.72 12.68
CA SER A 14 -3.99 -5.85 13.80
C SER A 14 -2.81 -4.87 13.75
N PRO A 15 -2.22 -4.49 14.91
CA PRO A 15 -1.01 -3.67 14.96
C PRO A 15 0.18 -4.30 14.22
N GLU A 16 0.29 -5.64 14.19
CA GLU A 16 1.34 -6.36 13.48
C GLU A 16 1.24 -6.17 11.96
N GLU A 17 0.03 -6.27 11.41
CA GLU A 17 -0.24 -6.01 9.98
C GLU A 17 0.05 -4.55 9.62
N ASP A 18 -0.18 -3.64 10.55
CA ASP A 18 0.09 -2.21 10.40
C ASP A 18 1.58 -1.90 10.33
N ALA A 19 2.40 -2.63 11.10
CA ALA A 19 3.86 -2.57 11.05
C ALA A 19 4.41 -3.22 9.77
N LEU A 20 3.83 -4.36 9.37
CA LEU A 20 4.17 -5.03 8.10
C LEU A 20 3.87 -4.13 6.91
N LEU A 21 2.74 -3.41 6.91
CA LEU A 21 2.41 -2.45 5.88
C LEU A 21 3.47 -1.34 5.80
N SER A 22 3.86 -0.76 6.93
CA SER A 22 4.88 0.30 6.94
C SER A 22 6.18 -0.17 6.31
N ALA A 23 6.68 -1.35 6.71
CA ALA A 23 7.90 -1.91 6.16
C ALA A 23 7.78 -2.25 4.67
N THR A 24 6.60 -2.73 4.24
CA THR A 24 6.32 -3.08 2.85
C THR A 24 6.26 -1.84 1.96
N LEU A 25 5.69 -0.74 2.45
CA LEU A 25 5.65 0.53 1.73
C LEU A 25 7.05 1.10 1.50
N ASP A 26 7.89 1.11 2.53
CA ASP A 26 9.28 1.57 2.42
C ASP A 26 10.06 0.73 1.40
N ALA A 27 9.96 -0.61 1.50
CA ALA A 27 10.61 -1.52 0.58
C ALA A 27 10.11 -1.34 -0.87
N PHE A 28 8.80 -1.18 -1.06
CA PHE A 28 8.20 -0.95 -2.37
C PHE A 28 8.73 0.33 -3.02
N VAL A 29 8.73 1.46 -2.30
CA VAL A 29 9.21 2.74 -2.82
C VAL A 29 10.70 2.66 -3.18
N ILE A 30 11.52 2.07 -2.32
CA ILE A 30 12.96 1.88 -2.59
C ILE A 30 13.16 1.06 -3.86
N GLU A 31 12.49 -0.09 -3.97
CA GLU A 31 12.64 -0.98 -5.12
C GLU A 31 12.20 -0.31 -6.43
N GLN A 32 11.12 0.49 -6.40
CA GLN A 32 10.69 1.22 -7.60
C GLN A 32 11.67 2.34 -7.98
N LEU A 33 12.19 3.09 -7.01
CA LEU A 33 13.19 4.15 -7.27
C LEU A 33 14.53 3.58 -7.76
N GLU A 34 14.91 2.37 -7.34
CA GLU A 34 16.09 1.68 -7.87
C GLU A 34 15.88 1.19 -9.31
N ARG A 35 14.65 0.86 -9.69
CA ARG A 35 14.29 0.45 -11.06
C ARG A 35 14.19 1.64 -12.01
N ASP A 36 13.58 2.72 -11.56
CA ASP A 36 13.43 3.97 -12.31
C ASP A 36 13.41 5.17 -11.35
N ALA A 37 14.51 5.93 -11.32
CA ALA A 37 14.67 7.07 -10.43
C ALA A 37 13.76 8.26 -10.79
N ASP A 38 13.29 8.33 -12.04
CA ASP A 38 12.47 9.44 -12.54
C ASP A 38 10.97 9.12 -12.48
N GLU A 39 10.58 7.85 -12.33
CA GLU A 39 9.18 7.39 -12.26
C GLU A 39 8.88 6.69 -10.92
N GLY A 40 8.67 7.48 -9.87
CA GLY A 40 8.23 6.98 -8.54
C GLY A 40 6.71 6.88 -8.40
N PRO A 41 6.20 6.04 -7.47
CA PRO A 41 4.77 5.97 -7.20
C PRO A 41 4.25 7.26 -6.53
N GLU A 42 3.36 7.98 -7.21
CA GLU A 42 2.58 9.06 -6.59
C GLU A 42 1.47 8.45 -5.72
N MET A 43 1.70 8.46 -4.41
CA MET A 43 0.81 7.83 -3.44
C MET A 43 0.71 8.60 -2.12
N MET A 44 -0.41 8.39 -1.43
CA MET A 44 -0.69 8.94 -0.11
C MET A 44 -1.21 7.83 0.81
N VAL A 45 -0.74 7.80 2.06
CA VAL A 45 -1.31 6.93 3.10
C VAL A 45 -2.25 7.79 3.94
N ARG A 46 -3.50 7.35 4.10
CA ARG A 46 -4.45 8.00 5.00
C ARG A 46 -4.99 7.02 6.02
N THR A 47 -5.29 7.55 7.19
CA THR A 47 -5.99 6.84 8.25
C THR A 47 -7.48 7.07 8.09
N ALA A 48 -8.25 5.99 7.97
CA ALA A 48 -9.70 6.01 7.91
C ALA A 48 -10.30 5.38 9.17
N PHE A 49 -11.47 5.86 9.57
CA PHE A 49 -12.23 5.31 10.69
C PHE A 49 -13.50 4.65 10.14
N ARG A 50 -13.64 3.35 10.38
CA ARG A 50 -14.84 2.61 10.00
C ARG A 50 -16.00 2.93 10.93
N PRO A 51 -17.26 2.73 10.50
CA PRO A 51 -18.43 2.93 11.36
C PRO A 51 -18.43 2.11 12.66
N THR A 52 -17.66 1.02 12.68
CA THR A 52 -17.41 0.16 13.86
C THR A 52 -16.50 0.80 14.90
N GLY A 53 -15.85 1.93 14.59
CA GLY A 53 -14.85 2.58 15.44
C GLY A 53 -13.43 2.06 15.22
N GLU A 54 -13.26 1.09 14.33
CA GLU A 54 -11.96 0.55 13.95
C GLU A 54 -11.21 1.56 13.06
N MET A 55 -9.90 1.68 13.31
CA MET A 55 -8.99 2.48 12.50
C MET A 55 -8.36 1.57 11.44
N CYS A 56 -8.41 1.97 10.18
CA CYS A 56 -7.72 1.28 9.09
C CYS A 56 -6.82 2.26 8.32
N LYS A 57 -5.77 1.74 7.69
CA LYS A 57 -4.93 2.49 6.75
C LYS A 57 -5.38 2.19 5.34
N GLU A 58 -5.56 3.26 4.56
CA GLU A 58 -5.85 3.18 3.14
C GLU A 58 -4.72 3.83 2.36
N ILE A 59 -4.38 3.24 1.23
CA ILE A 59 -3.36 3.76 0.34
C ILE A 59 -4.05 4.31 -0.89
N VAL A 60 -3.76 5.55 -1.21
CA VAL A 60 -4.36 6.25 -2.34
C VAL A 60 -3.31 6.43 -3.42
N PHE A 61 -3.61 5.96 -4.63
CA PHE A 61 -2.78 6.11 -5.82
C PHE A 61 -3.47 7.01 -6.83
N GLN A 62 -2.68 7.79 -7.57
CA GLN A 62 -3.17 8.56 -8.72
C GLN A 62 -3.04 7.81 -10.05
N SER A 63 -2.34 6.67 -10.04
CA SER A 63 -2.06 5.84 -11.21
C SER A 63 -2.47 4.39 -10.97
N GLN A 64 -3.21 3.83 -11.91
CA GLN A 64 -3.65 2.43 -11.84
C GLN A 64 -2.48 1.45 -11.93
N LYS A 65 -1.45 1.78 -12.73
CA LYS A 65 -0.19 1.01 -12.80
C LYS A 65 0.41 0.81 -11.40
N TRP A 66 0.46 1.88 -10.60
CA TRP A 66 1.06 1.84 -9.27
C TRP A 66 0.18 1.10 -8.25
N ALA A 67 -1.15 1.28 -8.33
CA ALA A 67 -2.07 0.54 -7.48
C ALA A 67 -1.99 -0.99 -7.71
N GLU A 68 -1.95 -1.42 -8.97
CA GLU A 68 -1.85 -2.84 -9.33
C GLU A 68 -0.47 -3.43 -8.97
N ALA A 69 0.60 -2.66 -9.19
CA ALA A 69 1.95 -3.06 -8.81
C ALA A 69 2.07 -3.24 -7.28
N PHE A 70 1.54 -2.29 -6.51
CA PHE A 70 1.56 -2.37 -5.06
C PHE A 70 0.71 -3.54 -4.53
N GLN A 71 -0.49 -3.76 -5.05
CA GLN A 71 -1.30 -4.94 -4.66
C GLN A 71 -0.56 -6.26 -4.90
N SER A 72 0.06 -6.40 -6.07
CA SER A 72 0.83 -7.60 -6.40
C SER A 72 2.03 -7.79 -5.47
N TYR A 73 2.68 -6.69 -5.09
CA TYR A 73 3.79 -6.69 -4.14
C TYR A 73 3.33 -7.09 -2.74
N TRP A 74 2.22 -6.51 -2.26
CA TRP A 74 1.65 -6.79 -0.94
C TRP A 74 1.25 -8.25 -0.77
N GLU A 75 0.55 -8.84 -1.75
CA GLU A 75 0.20 -10.26 -1.71
C GLU A 75 1.44 -11.16 -1.65
N SER A 76 2.50 -10.80 -2.38
CA SER A 76 3.77 -11.53 -2.37
C SER A 76 4.46 -11.46 -1.00
N GLN A 77 4.43 -10.31 -0.32
CA GLN A 77 4.98 -10.15 1.03
C GLN A 77 4.19 -10.97 2.07
N LYS A 78 2.85 -10.94 2.01
CA LYS A 78 2.00 -11.76 2.89
C LYS A 78 2.29 -13.26 2.76
N MET A 79 2.51 -13.75 1.54
CA MET A 79 2.88 -15.14 1.30
C MET A 79 4.24 -15.51 1.93
N GLN A 80 5.21 -14.61 1.92
CA GLN A 80 6.52 -14.84 2.54
C GLN A 80 6.42 -14.90 4.08
N VAL A 81 5.64 -14.00 4.69
CA VAL A 81 5.42 -14.00 6.15
C VAL A 81 4.65 -15.23 6.60
N SER A 82 3.68 -15.70 5.82
CA SER A 82 2.89 -16.90 6.14
C SER A 82 3.69 -18.21 6.03
N ALA A 83 4.83 -18.18 5.32
CA ALA A 83 5.69 -19.33 5.09
C ALA A 83 6.90 -19.39 6.05
N ALA A 84 7.09 -18.37 6.89
CA ALA A 84 8.15 -18.28 7.89
C ALA A 84 7.66 -18.76 9.27
#